data_AF-A0A973SRI2-F1
#
_entry.id   AF-A0A973SRI2-F1
#
_cell.length_a   1.000
_cell.length_b   1.000
_cell.length_c   1.000
_cell.angle_alpha   90.00
_cell.angle_beta   90.00
_cell.angle_gamma   90.00
#
_symmetry.space_group_name_H-M   'P 1'
#
loop_
_entity.id
_entity.type
_entity.pdbx_description
1 polymer ?
#
loop_
_entity_poly.entity_id
_entity_poly.type
_entity_poly.pdbx_seq_one_letter_code
_entity_poly.pdbx_strand_id
1 'polypeptide(L)' 'MSESFPRLSARTRRFTLGVPRGFTISPDGGRVVFLRTRTGTDPVTCLWELDTATHVERLVLDPRTLDADEANLPPEE' A
#
# COMPACT_ATOMS: atom_id res chain seq x y z
N MET A 1 -8.42 -27.38 7.53
CA MET A 1 -7.01 -27.66 7.84
C MET A 1 -6.32 -26.33 8.11
N SER A 2 -5.64 -26.18 9.26
CA SER A 2 -4.90 -24.95 9.58
C SER A 2 -3.64 -24.86 8.72
N GLU A 3 -3.32 -23.67 8.22
CA GLU A 3 -2.11 -23.43 7.44
C GLU A 3 -0.87 -23.47 8.35
N SER A 4 0.22 -24.09 7.90
CA SER A 4 1.43 -24.17 8.73
C SER A 4 2.10 -22.80 8.86
N PHE A 5 2.79 -22.57 9.99
CA PHE A 5 3.48 -21.31 10.24
C PHE A 5 4.47 -20.93 9.12
N PRO A 6 5.30 -21.83 8.56
CA PRO A 6 6.19 -21.46 7.45
C PRO A 6 5.43 -20.97 6.20
N ARG A 7 4.28 -21.59 5.88
CA ARG A 7 3.45 -21.18 4.74
C ARG A 7 2.79 -19.83 5.00
N LEU A 8 2.25 -19.64 6.21
CA LEU A 8 1.64 -18.37 6.61
C LEU A 8 2.68 -17.23 6.61
N SER A 9 3.86 -17.46 7.20
CA SER A 9 4.96 -16.50 7.21
C SER A 9 5.43 -16.14 5.80
N ALA A 10 5.54 -17.11 4.88
CA ALA A 10 5.87 -16.82 3.49
C ALA A 10 4.79 -15.97 2.80
N ARG A 11 3.51 -16.32 2.95
CA ARG A 11 2.39 -15.65 2.28
C ARG A 11 2.20 -14.19 2.72
N THR A 12 2.48 -13.88 3.98
CA THR A 12 2.35 -12.53 4.55
C THR A 12 3.64 -11.72 4.51
N ARG A 13 4.70 -12.25 3.88
CA ARG A 13 6.07 -11.73 3.93
C ARG A 13 6.51 -11.43 5.37
N ARG A 14 6.50 -12.45 6.22
CA ARG A 14 6.80 -12.35 7.66
C ARG A 14 5.87 -11.36 8.36
N PHE A 15 4.59 -11.35 7.98
CA PHE A 15 3.55 -10.48 8.52
C PHE A 15 3.84 -8.98 8.35
N THR A 16 4.58 -8.61 7.31
CA THR A 16 4.89 -7.20 7.01
C THR A 16 3.93 -6.59 5.99
N LEU A 17 3.21 -7.41 5.23
CA LEU A 17 2.11 -6.93 4.38
C LEU A 17 1.02 -6.32 5.27
N GLY A 18 0.56 -5.12 4.90
CA GLY A 18 -0.41 -4.32 5.65
C GLY A 18 0.22 -3.34 6.63
N VAL A 19 1.55 -3.35 6.83
CA VAL A 19 2.22 -2.37 7.69
C VAL A 19 2.35 -1.02 6.96
N PRO A 20 1.77 0.08 7.49
CA PRO A 20 1.91 1.41 6.90
C PRO A 20 3.35 1.92 6.97
N ARG A 21 3.80 2.63 5.93
CA ARG A 21 5.15 3.24 5.86
C ARG A 21 5.16 4.51 5.00
N GLY A 22 6.25 5.27 5.05
CA GLY A 22 6.47 6.40 4.14
C GLY A 22 5.47 7.54 4.34
N PHE A 23 5.25 7.93 5.59
CA PHE A 23 4.28 8.96 5.95
C PHE A 23 4.72 10.35 5.47
N THR A 24 3.76 11.14 4.98
CA THR A 24 3.90 12.57 4.69
C THR A 24 2.66 13.29 5.22
N ILE A 25 2.87 14.41 5.91
CA ILE A 25 1.80 15.23 6.49
C ILE A 25 1.58 16.42 5.57
N SER A 26 0.32 16.74 5.26
CA SER A 26 -0.01 17.95 4.48
C SER A 26 0.42 19.22 5.24
N PRO A 27 0.77 20.32 4.55
CA PRO A 27 1.22 21.55 5.21
C PRO A 27 0.20 22.14 6.20
N ASP A 28 -1.09 21.94 5.94
CA ASP A 28 -2.20 22.36 6.82
C ASP A 28 -2.49 21.36 7.96
N GLY A 29 -1.80 20.21 8.00
CA GLY A 29 -2.00 19.16 8.99
C GLY A 29 -3.32 18.39 8.87
N GLY A 30 -4.15 18.68 7.86
CA GLY A 30 -5.47 18.07 7.70
C GLY A 30 -5.43 16.62 7.20
N ARG A 31 -4.31 16.18 6.61
CA ARG A 31 -4.18 14.87 5.97
C ARG A 31 -2.81 14.26 6.23
N VAL A 32 -2.79 12.94 6.39
CA VAL A 32 -1.56 12.14 6.38
C VAL A 32 -1.63 11.16 5.23
N VAL A 33 -0.67 11.22 4.31
CA VAL A 33 -0.54 10.30 3.18
C VAL A 33 0.53 9.26 3.51
N PHE A 34 0.28 7.99 3.18
CA PHE A 34 1.21 6.89 3.46
C PHE A 34 1.01 5.72 2.50
N LEU A 35 1.98 4.80 2.51
CA LEU A 35 1.98 3.58 1.70
C LEU A 35 1.59 2.36 2.54
N ARG A 36 0.65 1.56 2.04
CA ARG A 36 0.21 0.31 2.67
C ARG A 36 -0.37 -0.64 1.64
N THR A 37 -0.18 -1.95 1.82
CA THR A 37 -0.91 -2.93 1.00
C THR A 37 -2.38 -3.01 1.42
N ARG A 38 -3.26 -3.49 0.53
CA ARG A 38 -4.70 -3.55 0.84
C ARG A 38 -5.04 -4.63 1.86
N THR A 39 -4.28 -5.72 1.87
CA THR A 39 -4.48 -6.84 2.79
C THR A 39 -3.13 -7.40 3.24
N GLY A 40 -3.15 -8.22 4.30
CA GLY A 40 -1.95 -8.91 4.81
C GLY A 40 -1.40 -10.01 3.91
N THR A 41 -2.00 -10.24 2.74
CA THR A 41 -1.57 -11.25 1.77
C THR A 41 -1.45 -10.71 0.35
N ASP A 42 -1.84 -9.45 0.14
CA ASP A 42 -1.69 -8.75 -1.12
C ASP A 42 -0.34 -8.01 -1.13
N PRO A 43 0.59 -8.34 -2.05
CA PRO A 43 1.89 -7.68 -2.10
C PRO A 43 1.85 -6.27 -2.69
N VAL A 44 0.75 -5.85 -3.31
CA VAL A 44 0.67 -4.56 -4.00
C VAL A 44 0.54 -3.42 -3.00
N THR A 45 1.52 -2.51 -3.04
CA THR A 45 1.51 -1.29 -2.23
C THR A 45 0.60 -0.26 -2.89
N CYS A 46 -0.32 0.29 -2.12
CA CYS A 46 -1.22 1.35 -2.53
C CYS A 46 -0.92 2.65 -1.77
N LEU A 47 -1.40 3.77 -2.30
CA LEU A 47 -1.38 5.06 -1.63
C LEU A 47 -2.67 5.24 -0.82
N TRP A 48 -2.52 5.65 0.42
CA TRP A 48 -3.60 5.89 1.37
C TRP A 48 -3.52 7.31 1.92
N GLU A 49 -4.67 7.83 2.32
CA GLU A 49 -4.80 9.10 3.04
C GLU A 49 -5.62 8.87 4.31
N LEU A 50 -5.17 9.43 5.41
CA LEU A 50 -5.91 9.58 6.66
C LEU A 50 -6.33 11.05 6.80
N ASP A 51 -7.62 11.30 6.95
CA ASP A 51 -8.14 12.60 7.36
C ASP A 51 -7.97 12.75 8.88
N THR A 52 -7.25 13.78 9.33
CA THR A 52 -6.84 13.91 10.75
C THR A 52 -7.97 14.38 11.67
N ALA A 53 -9.01 15.00 11.13
CA ALA A 53 -10.18 15.42 11.90
C ALA A 53 -11.13 14.24 12.14
N THR A 54 -11.43 13.48 11.09
CA THR A 54 -12.40 12.39 11.11
C THR A 54 -11.80 11.03 11.46
N HIS A 55 -10.48 10.89 11.38
CA HIS A 55 -9.74 9.64 11.56
C HIS A 55 -10.13 8.55 10.54
N VAL A 56 -10.68 8.94 9.40
CA VAL A 56 -11.07 8.03 8.32
C VAL A 56 -9.92 7.85 7.35
N GLU A 57 -9.57 6.60 7.07
CA GLU A 57 -8.64 6.23 6.02
C GLU A 57 -9.36 6.02 4.68
N ARG A 58 -8.77 6.48 3.58
CA ARG A 58 -9.24 6.21 2.22
C ARG A 58 -8.10 5.77 1.31
N LEU A 59 -8.42 4.87 0.38
CA LEU A 59 -7.55 4.49 -0.71
C LEU A 59 -7.50 5.64 -1.73
N VAL A 60 -6.30 6.15 -1.98
CA VAL A 60 -6.08 7.23 -2.96
C VAL A 60 -5.69 6.66 -4.32
N LEU A 61 -4.79 5.66 -4.34
CA LEU A 61 -4.31 5.04 -5.57
C LEU A 61 -4.00 3.55 -5.35
N ASP A 62 -4.63 2.70 -6.16
CA ASP A 62 -4.20 1.32 -6.37
C ASP A 62 -3.44 1.28 -7.71
N PRO A 63 -2.14 0.93 -7.74
CA PRO A 63 -1.37 0.97 -8.98
C PRO A 63 -1.93 0.03 -10.06
N ARG A 64 -2.78 -0.95 -9.70
CA ARG A 64 -3.46 -1.81 -10.69
C ARG A 64 -4.52 -1.08 -11.51
N THR A 65 -4.96 0.09 -11.07
CA THR A 65 -5.91 0.92 -11.83
C THR A 65 -5.20 1.91 -12.73
N LEU A 66 -3.87 1.93 -12.74
CA LEU A 66 -3.10 2.68 -13.71
C LEU A 66 -2.98 1.84 -14.98
N ASP A 67 -3.35 2.42 -16.12
CA ASP A 67 -2.97 1.85 -17.41
C ASP A 67 -1.45 1.98 -17.55
N ALA A 68 -0.76 0.84 -17.61
CA ALA A 68 0.64 0.82 -17.99
C ALA A 68 0.70 1.03 -19.51
N ASP A 69 1.01 2.25 -19.95
CA ASP A 69 1.33 2.49 -21.35
C ASP A 69 2.75 1.95 -21.62
N GLU A 70 2.84 0.64 -21.83
CA GLU A 70 4.10 -0.06 -22.14
C GLU A 70 4.79 0.51 -23.39
N ALA A 71 4.05 1.21 -24.26
CA ALA A 71 4.59 1.87 -25.45
C ALA A 71 5.43 3.12 -25.14
N ASN A 72 5.37 3.65 -23.91
CA ASN A 72 6.04 4.87 -23.46
C ASN A 72 7.06 4.63 -22.35
N LEU A 73 7.56 3.40 -22.22
CA LEU A 73 8.71 3.12 -21.36
C LEU A 73 9.99 3.63 -22.03
N PRO A 74 10.83 4.42 -21.34
CA PRO A 74 12.18 4.70 -21.82
C PRO A 74 12.95 3.38 -21.94
N PRO A 75 13.91 3.27 -22.89
CA PRO A 75 14.76 2.09 -22.98
C PRO A 75 15.45 1.82 -21.63
N GLU A 76 15.62 0.55 -21.27
CA GLU A 76 16.37 0.19 -20.07
C GLU A 76 17.76 0.87 -20.04
N GLU A 77 18.14 1.43 -18.89
CA GLU A 77 19.50 1.95 -18.64
C GLU A 77 20.44 0.88 -18.09
#